data_AF-A0A378BT94-F1
#
_entry.id   AF-A0A378BT94-F1
#
_cell.length_a   1.000
_cell.length_b   1.000
_cell.length_c   1.000
_cell.angle_alpha   90.00
_cell.angle_beta   90.00
_cell.angle_gamma   90.00
#
_symmetry.space_group_name_H-M   'P 1'
#
loop_
_entity.id
_entity.type
_entity.pdbx_description
1 polymer ?
#
loop_
_entity_poly.entity_id
_entity_poly.type
_entity_poly.pdbx_seq_one_letter_code
_entity_poly.pdbx_strand_id
1 'polypeptide(L)' 'MSFALAGCGVALLPAWLVAKKVAQRELVPFLPEYHFPQQGVYALYPDSQHLPTRVRAFIDFLREKVG' A
#
# COMPACT_ATOMS: atom_id res chain seq x y z
N MET A 1 3.42 -12.38 0.99
CA MET A 1 4.89 -12.24 0.85
C MET A 1 5.65 -13.53 1.17
N SER A 2 5.28 -14.31 2.21
CA SER A 2 5.95 -15.57 2.59
C SER A 2 6.19 -16.54 1.43
N PHE A 3 5.21 -16.73 0.55
CA PHE A 3 5.32 -17.57 -0.64
C PHE A 3 6.50 -17.19 -1.56
N ALA A 4 6.64 -15.90 -1.88
CA ALA A 4 7.73 -15.41 -2.73
C ALA A 4 9.09 -15.49 -2.01
N LEU A 5 9.13 -15.18 -0.72
CA LEU A 5 10.36 -15.29 0.09
C LEU A 5 10.83 -16.74 0.27
N ALA A 6 9.92 -17.71 0.25
CA ALA A 6 10.23 -19.13 0.30
C ALA A 6 10.71 -19.68 -1.06
N GLY A 7 10.81 -18.84 -2.09
CA GLY A 7 11.21 -19.27 -3.44
C GLY A 7 10.14 -20.12 -4.15
N CYS A 8 8.89 -20.11 -3.69
CA CYS A 8 7.82 -20.94 -4.27
C CYS A 8 7.21 -20.35 -5.55
N GLY A 9 7.59 -19.13 -5.97
CA GLY A 9 7.14 -18.51 -7.21
C GLY A 9 7.10 -16.98 -7.17
N VAL A 10 6.33 -16.40 -8.10
CA VAL A 10 6.16 -14.95 -8.27
C VAL A 10 4.88 -14.47 -7.57
N ALA A 11 4.90 -13.28 -6.99
CA ALA A 11 3.74 -12.65 -6.38
C ALA A 11 3.64 -11.16 -6.75
N LEU A 12 2.43 -10.69 -7.04
CA LEU A 12 2.15 -9.26 -7.16
C LEU A 12 1.98 -8.64 -5.77
N LEU A 13 2.86 -7.73 -5.40
CA LEU A 13 2.91 -7.13 -4.07
C LEU A 13 3.12 -5.61 -4.19
N PRO A 14 2.56 -4.80 -3.27
CA PRO A 14 2.81 -3.36 -3.27
C PRO A 14 4.29 -3.04 -3.08
N ALA A 15 4.82 -2.11 -3.87
CA ALA A 15 6.24 -1.75 -3.83
C ALA A 15 6.71 -1.28 -2.44
N TRP A 16 5.88 -0.50 -1.73
CA TRP A 16 6.17 -0.02 -0.38
C TRP A 16 6.31 -1.16 0.64
N LEU A 17 5.60 -2.28 0.44
CA LEU A 17 5.65 -3.42 1.35
C LEU A 17 6.96 -4.20 1.20
N VAL A 18 7.50 -4.28 -0.01
CA VAL A 18 8.65 -5.12 -0.34
C VAL A 18 9.97 -4.35 -0.48
N ALA A 19 9.95 -3.01 -0.41
CA ALA A 19 11.11 -2.16 -0.64
C ALA A 19 12.38 -2.61 0.12
N LYS A 20 12.24 -2.92 1.42
CA LYS A 20 13.36 -3.41 2.25
C LYS A 20 13.90 -4.76 1.76
N LYS A 21 13.02 -5.68 1.38
CA LYS A 21 13.37 -7.03 0.91
C LYS A 21 14.05 -7.00 -0.45
N VAL A 22 13.63 -6.09 -1.33
CA VAL A 22 14.33 -5.82 -2.59
C VAL A 22 15.71 -5.21 -2.35
N ALA A 23 15.83 -4.22 -1.45
CA ALA A 23 17.11 -3.63 -1.09
C ALA A 23 18.10 -4.66 -0.50
N GLN A 24 17.58 -5.63 0.27
CA GLN A 24 18.35 -6.73 0.85
C GLN A 24 18.61 -7.89 -0.13
N ARG A 25 18.15 -7.79 -1.39
CA ARG A 25 18.23 -8.85 -2.42
C ARG A 25 17.56 -10.17 -2.01
N GLU A 26 16.65 -10.13 -1.04
CA GLU A 26 15.78 -11.27 -0.69
C GLU A 26 14.64 -11.45 -1.69
N LEU A 27 14.27 -10.38 -2.39
CA LEU A 27 13.33 -10.39 -3.52
C LEU A 27 13.95 -9.63 -4.70
N VAL A 28 13.56 -9.99 -5.91
CA VAL A 28 13.99 -9.33 -7.15
C VAL A 28 12.75 -8.89 -7.94
N PRO A 29 12.70 -7.64 -8.46
CA PRO A 29 11.61 -7.21 -9.33
C PRO A 29 11.50 -8.11 -10.58
N PHE A 30 10.28 -8.49 -10.93
CA PHE A 30 9.98 -9.30 -12.12
C PHE A 30 9.14 -8.49 -13.10
N LEU A 31 9.52 -8.48 -14.38
CA LEU A 31 8.88 -7.69 -15.46
C LEU A 31 8.79 -6.18 -15.15
N PRO A 32 9.92 -5.47 -15.02
CA PRO A 32 9.93 -4.04 -14.63
C PRO A 32 9.19 -3.12 -15.62
N GLU A 33 9.02 -3.55 -16.87
CA GLU A 33 8.28 -2.81 -17.90
C GLU A 33 6.75 -2.93 -17.72
N TYR A 34 6.27 -3.93 -16.97
CA TYR A 34 4.84 -4.21 -16.84
C TYR A 34 4.25 -3.57 -15.59
N HIS A 35 3.32 -2.65 -15.80
CA HIS A 35 2.71 -1.87 -14.72
C HIS A 35 1.25 -2.27 -14.53
N PHE A 36 0.90 -2.63 -13.30
CA PHE A 36 -0.49 -2.83 -12.92
C PHE A 36 -1.17 -1.47 -12.70
N PRO A 37 -2.51 -1.39 -12.88
CA PRO A 37 -3.25 -0.17 -12.58
C PRO A 37 -2.96 0.31 -11.16
N GLN A 38 -2.79 1.62 -11.00
CA GLN A 38 -2.59 2.20 -9.68
C GLN A 38 -3.80 1.91 -8.79
N GLN A 39 -3.53 1.47 -7.57
CA GLN A 39 -4.55 1.21 -6.55
C GLN A 39 -4.51 2.32 -5.51
N GLY A 40 -5.68 2.91 -5.24
CA GLY A 40 -5.85 3.91 -4.20
C GLY A 40 -6.07 3.29 -2.83
N VAL A 41 -5.70 4.03 -1.78
CA VAL A 41 -6.12 3.77 -0.40
C VAL A 41 -7.23 4.76 -0.06
N TYR A 42 -8.36 4.27 0.45
CA TYR A 42 -9.55 5.08 0.69
C TYR A 42 -9.96 5.06 2.16
N ALA A 43 -10.28 6.23 2.71
CA ALA A 43 -10.98 6.34 3.98
C ALA A 43 -12.49 6.30 3.73
N LEU A 44 -13.16 5.26 4.22
CA LEU A 44 -14.61 5.10 4.10
C LEU A 44 -15.30 5.53 5.39
N TYR A 45 -16.32 6.37 5.26
CA TYR A 45 -17.15 6.84 6.35
C TYR A 45 -18.59 7.08 5.86
N PRO A 46 -19.61 7.01 6.72
CA PRO A 46 -20.98 7.24 6.33
C PRO A 46 -21.15 8.63 5.71
N ASP A 47 -21.99 8.72 4.68
CA ASP A 47 -22.40 10.00 4.13
C ASP A 47 -23.34 10.69 5.13
N SER A 48 -22.75 11.54 5.96
CA SER A 48 -23.44 12.33 6.98
C SER A 48 -23.36 13.80 6.60
N GLN A 49 -24.48 14.51 6.70
CA GLN A 49 -24.57 15.95 6.42
C GLN A 49 -23.50 16.78 7.16
N HIS A 50 -23.08 16.33 8.35
CA HIS A 50 -21.97 16.90 9.10
C HIS A 50 -21.01 15.81 9.57
N LEU A 51 -19.81 15.77 8.99
CA LEU A 51 -18.74 14.87 9.45
C LEU A 51 -18.27 15.31 10.85
N PRO A 52 -18.31 14.44 11.88
CA PRO A 52 -17.87 14.80 13.22
C PRO A 52 -16.42 15.31 13.23
N THR A 53 -16.15 16.37 13.99
CA THR A 53 -14.83 17.04 14.03
C THR A 53 -13.69 16.07 14.34
N ARG A 54 -13.91 15.08 15.22
CA ARG A 54 -12.92 14.06 15.56
C ARG A 54 -12.56 13.16 14.37
N VAL A 55 -13.53 12.82 13.53
CA VAL A 55 -13.32 12.02 12.32
C VAL A 55 -12.54 12.82 11.29
N ARG A 56 -12.93 14.09 11.07
CA ARG A 56 -12.18 15.01 10.19
C ARG A 56 -10.73 15.15 10.63
N ALA A 57 -10.50 15.45 11.91
CA ALA A 57 -9.14 15.58 12.47
C ALA A 57 -8.32 14.31 12.26
N PHE A 58 -8.92 13.12 12.40
CA PHE A 58 -8.23 11.86 12.13
C PHE A 58 -7.92 11.65 10.64
N ILE A 59 -8.84 11.99 9.74
CA ILE A 59 -8.60 11.95 8.29
C ILE A 59 -7.47 12.91 7.90
N ASP A 60 -7.48 14.13 8.43
CA ASP A 60 -6.43 15.13 8.17
C ASP A 60 -5.08 14.63 8.67
N PHE A 61 -5.03 14.06 9.88
CA PHE A 61 -3.82 13.41 10.41
C PHE A 61 -3.32 12.28 9.50
N LEU A 62 -4.20 11.42 8.99
CA LEU A 62 -3.82 10.34 8.07
C LEU A 62 -3.26 10.89 6.75
N ARG A 63 -3.84 11.98 6.22
CA ARG A 63 -3.34 12.63 4.99
C ARG A 63 -1.94 13.19 5.18
N GLU A 64 -1.62 13.76 6.34
CA GLU A 64 -0.28 14.27 6.65
C GLU A 64 0.78 13.17 6.85
N LYS A 65 0.38 11.98 7.29
CA LYS A 65 1.29 10.88 7.66
C LYS A 65 1.47 9.81 6.59
N VAL A 66 0.47 9.63 5.73
CA VAL A 66 0.43 8.56 4.72
C VAL A 66 0.39 9.11 3.28
N GLY A 67 0.00 10.39 3.12
CA GLY A 67 -0.04 11.08 1.84
C GLY A 67 1.32 11.62 1.39
#